data_AF-A0A1E4A4J6-F1
#
_entry.id   AF-A0A1E4A4J6-F1
#
_cell.length_a   1.000
_cell.length_b   1.000
_cell.length_c   1.000
_cell.angle_alpha   90.00
_cell.angle_beta   90.00
_cell.angle_gamma   90.00
#
_symmetry.space_group_name_H-M   'P 1'
#
loop_
_entity.id
_entity.type
_entity.pdbx_description
1 polymer ?
#
loop_
_entity_poly.entity_id
_entity_poly.type
_entity_poly.pdbx_seq_one_letter_code
_entity_poly.pdbx_strand_id
1 'polypeptide(L)'
;MERLNLILLFSWLFTIVVSCKKSDFIPIEIRCNLEASEIKNLKNKTGTLAYYEVNHADSTYMTGYFILNHNVSEAGYLPIKICNFPKSEFPDLKHGDQLPISFEGRIVVLPENTDALNTDIELSAIKMTK
;
A
#
# COMPACT_ATOMS: atom_id res chain seq x y z
N MET A 1 -72.52 -8.22 5.87
CA MET A 1 -71.51 -7.19 6.19
C MET A 1 -71.05 -7.54 7.59
N GLU A 2 -69.84 -8.05 7.84
CA GLU A 2 -68.53 -7.49 7.51
C GLU A 2 -67.53 -8.61 7.18
N ARG A 3 -66.63 -8.39 6.20
CA ARG A 3 -65.41 -9.18 6.03
C ARG A 3 -64.23 -8.21 6.14
N LEU A 4 -63.57 -8.22 7.29
CA LEU A 4 -62.34 -7.48 7.54
C LEU A 4 -61.21 -8.25 6.85
N ASN A 5 -60.67 -7.68 5.78
CA ASN A 5 -59.70 -8.34 4.91
C ASN A 5 -58.39 -7.55 4.88
N LEU A 6 -57.30 -8.31 5.00
CA LEU A 6 -55.98 -8.07 4.41
C LEU A 6 -55.10 -6.94 4.99
N ILE A 7 -54.35 -7.33 6.02
CA ILE A 7 -52.97 -6.88 6.25
C ILE A 7 -52.15 -7.18 4.99
N LEU A 8 -51.49 -6.19 4.39
CA LEU A 8 -50.30 -6.42 3.58
C LEU A 8 -49.34 -5.25 3.69
N LEU A 9 -48.27 -5.51 4.45
CA LEU A 9 -47.11 -4.68 4.66
C LEU A 9 -46.43 -4.32 3.33
N PHE A 10 -46.45 -3.04 2.99
CA PHE A 10 -45.48 -2.44 2.07
C PHE A 10 -44.63 -1.46 2.88
N SER A 11 -43.57 -1.98 3.52
CA SER A 11 -42.48 -1.13 3.98
C SER A 11 -41.21 -1.62 3.32
N TRP A 12 -40.79 -0.85 2.33
CA TRP A 12 -39.52 -0.89 1.62
C TRP A 12 -38.36 -1.36 2.50
N LEU A 13 -37.88 -2.57 2.23
CA LEU A 13 -36.48 -2.90 2.46
C LEU A 13 -35.65 -2.13 1.43
N PHE A 14 -35.22 -0.93 1.81
CA PHE A 14 -34.08 -0.25 1.20
C PHE A 14 -32.84 -1.12 1.47
N THR A 15 -32.60 -2.08 0.60
CA THR A 15 -31.33 -2.80 0.55
C THR A 15 -30.31 -1.83 -0.02
N ILE A 16 -29.64 -1.10 0.86
CA ILE A 16 -28.45 -0.34 0.53
C ILE A 16 -27.43 -1.38 0.05
N VAL A 17 -27.31 -1.52 -1.27
CA VAL A 17 -26.26 -2.30 -1.89
C VAL A 17 -24.98 -1.53 -1.64
N VAL A 18 -24.36 -1.77 -0.47
CA VAL A 18 -23.00 -1.32 -0.21
C VAL A 18 -22.14 -2.08 -1.21
N SER A 19 -21.83 -1.41 -2.32
CA SER A 19 -20.93 -1.92 -3.34
C SER A 19 -19.54 -2.04 -2.71
N CYS A 20 -19.31 -3.16 -2.03
CA CYS A 20 -18.04 -3.53 -1.46
C CYS A 20 -17.11 -3.84 -2.64
N LYS A 21 -16.43 -2.81 -3.17
CA LYS A 21 -15.33 -3.02 -4.11
C LYS A 21 -14.30 -3.88 -3.37
N LYS A 22 -14.22 -5.15 -3.75
CA LYS A 22 -13.13 -6.03 -3.36
C LYS A 22 -11.85 -5.33 -3.83
N SER A 23 -11.04 -4.86 -2.89
CA SER A 23 -9.76 -4.20 -3.16
C SER A 23 -8.78 -5.28 -3.58
N ASP A 24 -8.89 -5.67 -4.85
CA ASP A 24 -7.93 -6.57 -5.48
C ASP A 24 -6.61 -5.79 -5.71
N PHE A 25 -5.51 -6.53 -5.78
CA PHE A 25 -4.19 -5.95 -6.01
C PHE A 25 -4.16 -5.16 -7.33
N ILE A 26 -3.63 -3.94 -7.28
CA ILE A 26 -3.38 -3.11 -8.45
C ILE A 26 -2.04 -3.56 -9.05
N PRO A 27 -2.01 -4.10 -10.28
CA PRO A 27 -0.76 -4.48 -10.93
C PRO A 27 0.02 -3.23 -11.34
N ILE A 28 1.34 -3.29 -11.21
CA ILE A 28 2.23 -2.18 -11.59
C ILE A 28 3.12 -2.66 -12.74
N GLU A 29 2.97 -2.01 -13.90
CA GLU A 29 3.70 -2.34 -15.12
C GLU A 29 5.02 -1.57 -15.24
N ILE A 30 5.13 -0.43 -14.57
CA ILE A 30 6.33 0.41 -14.58
C ILE A 30 7.44 -0.32 -13.83
N ARG A 31 8.62 -0.43 -14.44
CA ARG A 31 9.80 -1.08 -13.88
C ARG A 31 10.86 -0.07 -13.49
N CYS A 32 11.67 -0.43 -12.52
CA CYS A 32 12.88 0.29 -12.14
C CYS A 32 14.11 -0.54 -12.49
N ASN A 33 15.24 0.13 -12.66
CA ASN A 33 16.51 -0.58 -12.72
C ASN A 33 17.05 -0.80 -11.31
N LEU A 34 16.73 -1.94 -10.68
CA LEU A 34 17.32 -2.33 -9.41
C LEU A 34 18.72 -2.91 -9.67
N GLU A 35 19.75 -2.20 -9.24
CA GLU A 35 21.14 -2.67 -9.31
C GLU A 35 21.62 -3.10 -7.93
N ALA A 36 21.68 -4.42 -7.70
CA ALA A 36 22.16 -4.99 -6.44
C ALA A 36 22.77 -6.38 -6.66
N SER A 37 23.64 -6.78 -5.75
CA SER A 37 24.22 -8.13 -5.72
C SER A 37 23.17 -9.19 -5.42
N GLU A 38 22.13 -8.84 -4.66
CA GLU A 38 21.06 -9.75 -4.29
C GLU A 38 19.69 -9.05 -4.36
N ILE A 39 18.74 -9.71 -5.00
CA ILE A 39 17.36 -9.25 -5.16
C ILE A 39 16.43 -10.38 -4.71
N LYS A 40 15.50 -10.05 -3.81
CA LYS A 40 14.51 -11.01 -3.28
C LYS A 40 13.11 -10.71 -3.80
N ASN A 41 12.40 -11.74 -4.21
CA ASN A 41 10.98 -11.64 -4.56
C ASN A 41 10.11 -11.67 -3.29
N LEU A 42 9.15 -10.75 -3.23
CA LEU A 42 8.21 -10.59 -2.14
C LEU A 42 6.79 -10.84 -2.65
N LYS A 43 6.03 -11.63 -1.91
CA LYS A 43 4.61 -11.88 -2.16
C LYS A 43 3.80 -11.68 -0.89
N ASN A 44 2.60 -11.14 -1.04
CA ASN A 44 1.64 -10.89 0.04
C ASN A 44 2.27 -10.26 1.30
N LYS A 45 3.11 -9.23 1.12
CA LYS A 45 3.69 -8.48 2.25
C LYS A 45 2.79 -7.33 2.66
N THR A 46 2.97 -6.85 3.88
CA THR A 46 2.19 -5.76 4.46
C THR A 46 3.10 -4.71 5.05
N GLY A 47 2.64 -3.47 5.10
CA GLY A 47 3.33 -2.36 5.72
C GLY A 47 2.50 -1.08 5.66
N THR A 48 3.15 0.04 5.95
CA THR A 48 2.53 1.37 5.93
C THR A 48 3.19 2.21 4.85
N LEU A 49 2.41 2.61 3.85
CA LEU A 49 2.82 3.58 2.85
C LEU A 49 2.92 4.97 3.49
N ALA A 50 4.04 5.66 3.26
CA ALA A 50 4.25 7.04 3.68
C ALA A 50 4.87 7.86 2.55
N TYR A 51 4.58 9.17 2.52
CA TYR A 51 5.22 10.13 1.62
C TYR A 51 6.05 11.15 2.42
N TYR A 52 7.29 11.40 1.96
CA TYR A 52 8.19 12.40 2.54
C TYR A 52 8.69 13.36 1.45
N GLU A 53 8.98 14.61 1.84
CA GLU A 53 9.38 15.72 0.97
C GLU A 53 10.60 16.44 1.58
N VAL A 54 11.58 16.86 0.75
CA VAL A 54 12.91 17.39 1.16
C VAL A 54 12.83 18.60 2.09
N ASN A 55 11.73 19.36 2.07
CA ASN A 55 11.65 20.67 2.73
C ASN A 55 11.23 20.63 4.21
N HIS A 56 11.08 19.45 4.81
CA HIS A 56 10.84 19.32 6.25
C HIS A 56 12.15 19.07 7.00
N ALA A 57 12.50 20.04 7.87
CA ALA A 57 13.81 20.28 8.50
C ALA A 57 14.42 19.13 9.33
N ASP A 58 13.69 18.04 9.56
CA ASP A 58 14.13 16.88 10.36
C ASP A 58 14.33 15.60 9.55
N SER A 59 14.10 15.62 8.23
CA SER A 59 14.22 14.43 7.40
C SER A 59 15.60 14.34 6.74
N THR A 60 16.43 13.43 7.23
CA THR A 60 17.68 13.03 6.59
C THR A 60 17.38 12.46 5.20
N TYR A 61 17.37 13.33 4.21
CA TYR A 61 17.46 13.10 2.76
C TYR A 61 16.62 11.99 2.14
N MET A 62 15.29 12.03 2.17
CA MET A 62 14.52 11.18 1.25
C MET A 62 13.16 11.75 0.86
N THR A 63 13.07 12.29 -0.36
CA THR A 63 11.76 12.48 -1.01
C THR A 63 11.33 11.24 -1.74
N GLY A 64 10.05 10.89 -1.60
CA GLY A 64 9.45 9.76 -2.28
C GLY A 64 8.44 9.03 -1.42
N TYR A 65 8.03 7.86 -1.91
CA TYR A 65 7.11 6.97 -1.21
C TYR A 65 7.89 5.85 -0.55
N PHE A 66 7.50 5.54 0.67
CA PHE A 66 8.17 4.58 1.54
C PHE A 66 7.17 3.57 2.07
N ILE A 67 7.64 2.35 2.31
CA ILE A 67 6.94 1.35 3.11
C ILE A 67 7.66 1.26 4.45
N LEU A 68 6.94 1.57 5.52
CA LEU A 68 7.35 1.50 6.91
C LEU A 68 6.68 0.30 7.59
N ASN A 69 7.12 -0.04 8.81
CA ASN A 69 6.45 -1.04 9.67
C ASN A 69 6.09 -2.35 8.95
N HIS A 70 6.97 -2.83 8.07
CA HIS A 70 6.67 -3.93 7.17
C HIS A 70 7.08 -5.29 7.73
N ASN A 71 6.50 -6.37 7.18
CA ASN A 71 6.82 -7.76 7.55
C ASN A 71 7.82 -8.46 6.60
N VAL A 72 8.75 -7.70 6.04
CA VAL A 72 9.90 -8.22 5.29
C VAL A 72 11.03 -8.54 6.27
N SER A 73 11.13 -9.81 6.66
CA SER A 73 11.97 -10.31 7.77
C SER A 73 13.49 -10.18 7.60
N GLU A 74 13.97 -9.80 6.41
CA GLU A 74 15.41 -9.82 6.05
C GLU A 74 15.97 -8.45 5.66
N ALA A 75 15.12 -7.43 5.48
CA ALA A 75 15.56 -6.08 5.10
C ALA A 75 15.93 -5.19 6.31
N GLY A 76 15.94 -5.76 7.52
CA GLY A 76 16.01 -5.01 8.77
C GLY A 76 14.75 -4.18 9.04
N TYR A 77 14.82 -3.27 9.99
CA TYR A 77 13.78 -2.28 10.29
C TYR A 77 13.91 -1.01 9.42
N LEU A 78 14.69 -1.07 8.33
CA LEU A 78 14.90 0.06 7.45
C LEU A 78 13.62 0.38 6.65
N PRO A 79 13.29 1.66 6.45
CA PRO A 79 12.30 2.06 5.46
C PRO A 79 12.58 1.46 4.08
N ILE A 80 11.55 1.04 3.37
CA ILE A 80 11.67 0.56 1.99
C ILE A 80 11.23 1.67 1.04
N LYS A 81 12.13 2.18 0.21
CA LYS A 81 11.83 3.19 -0.80
C LYS A 81 11.21 2.56 -2.05
N ILE A 82 10.07 3.08 -2.48
CA ILE A 82 9.35 2.61 -3.67
C ILE A 82 9.83 3.39 -4.88
N CYS A 83 10.41 2.70 -5.86
CA CYS A 83 10.95 3.34 -7.06
C CYS A 83 9.92 3.54 -8.18
N ASN A 84 8.85 2.74 -8.23
CA ASN A 84 7.81 2.74 -9.27
C ASN A 84 6.39 2.99 -8.72
N PHE A 85 6.24 3.89 -7.75
CA PHE A 85 4.95 4.11 -7.10
C PHE A 85 3.86 4.59 -8.09
N PRO A 86 2.70 3.91 -8.18
CA PRO A 86 1.63 4.26 -9.12
C PRO A 86 0.76 5.41 -8.59
N LYS A 87 1.25 6.65 -8.69
CA LYS A 87 0.60 7.84 -8.14
C LYS A 87 -0.88 8.00 -8.56
N SER A 88 -1.23 7.65 -9.80
CA SER A 88 -2.60 7.78 -10.32
C SER A 88 -3.62 6.88 -9.64
N GLU A 89 -3.17 5.82 -8.95
CA GLU A 89 -4.02 4.79 -8.37
C GLU A 89 -4.27 5.00 -6.86
N PHE A 90 -3.64 6.02 -6.28
CA PHE A 90 -3.68 6.31 -4.84
C PHE A 90 -4.17 7.75 -4.59
N PRO A 91 -4.74 8.02 -3.40
CA PRO A 91 -5.04 9.39 -3.02
C PRO A 91 -3.76 10.23 -2.94
N ASP A 92 -3.91 11.55 -3.11
CA ASP A 92 -2.81 12.49 -2.92
C ASP A 92 -2.37 12.47 -1.45
N LEU A 93 -1.21 11.85 -1.21
CA LEU A 93 -0.56 11.80 0.10
C LEU A 93 0.23 13.07 0.36
N LYS A 94 0.00 13.69 1.51
CA LYS A 94 0.81 14.79 2.03
C LYS A 94 1.98 14.24 2.85
N HIS A 95 2.95 15.12 3.12
CA HIS A 95 4.08 14.78 3.96
C HIS A 95 3.62 14.19 5.30
N GLY A 96 4.12 12.99 5.63
CA GLY A 96 3.79 12.30 6.88
C GLY A 96 2.46 11.56 6.88
N ASP A 97 1.65 11.67 5.82
CA ASP A 97 0.45 10.84 5.68
C ASP A 97 0.84 9.36 5.62
N GLN A 98 0.02 8.52 6.24
CA GLN A 98 0.26 7.09 6.37
C GLN A 98 -0.96 6.28 5.96
N LEU A 99 -0.76 5.28 5.12
CA LEU A 99 -1.80 4.36 4.69
C LEU A 99 -1.35 2.90 4.85
N PRO A 100 -2.14 2.04 5.51
CA PRO A 100 -1.83 0.63 5.55
C PRO A 100 -2.02 -0.01 4.17
N ILE A 101 -1.06 -0.81 3.75
CA ILE A 101 -1.03 -1.45 2.43
C ILE A 101 -0.67 -2.94 2.52
N SER A 102 -1.06 -3.68 1.49
CA SER A 102 -0.38 -4.92 1.11
C SER A 102 0.34 -4.73 -0.23
N PHE A 103 1.47 -5.41 -0.41
CA PHE A 103 2.31 -5.24 -1.60
C PHE A 103 3.03 -6.54 -2.00
N GLU A 104 3.42 -6.57 -3.26
CA GLU A 104 4.28 -7.58 -3.88
C GLU A 104 5.35 -6.88 -4.72
N GLY A 105 6.50 -7.51 -4.90
CA GLY A 105 7.57 -6.90 -5.68
C GLY A 105 8.91 -7.59 -5.55
N ARG A 106 9.95 -6.86 -5.91
CA ARG A 106 11.35 -7.29 -5.82
C ARG A 106 12.12 -6.25 -5.03
N ILE A 107 12.78 -6.68 -3.97
CA ILE A 107 13.50 -5.81 -3.04
C ILE A 107 15.00 -6.06 -3.14
N VAL A 108 15.79 -5.00 -2.99
CA VAL A 108 17.24 -5.10 -2.81
C VAL A 108 17.55 -5.66 -1.42
N VAL A 109 18.39 -6.68 -1.36
CA VAL A 109 18.93 -7.19 -0.10
C VAL A 109 20.30 -6.57 0.11
N LEU A 110 20.43 -5.82 1.21
CA LEU A 110 21.68 -5.16 1.57
C LEU A 110 22.58 -6.13 2.35
N PRO A 111 23.90 -6.14 2.10
CA PRO A 111 24.84 -6.85 2.95
C PRO A 111 24.77 -6.39 4.42
N GLU A 112 24.99 -7.29 5.37
CA GLU A 112 24.86 -7.05 6.82
C GLU A 112 25.68 -5.85 7.35
N ASN A 113 26.79 -5.50 6.69
CA ASN A 113 27.68 -4.41 7.09
C ASN A 113 27.42 -3.09 6.34
N THR A 114 26.29 -2.96 5.65
CA THR A 114 25.94 -1.76 4.88
C THR A 114 25.27 -0.75 5.79
N ASP A 115 25.87 0.44 5.93
CA ASP A 115 25.18 1.58 6.52
C ASP A 115 24.20 2.16 5.48
N ALA A 116 22.91 1.97 5.71
CA ALA A 116 21.87 2.37 4.80
C ALA A 116 20.69 2.99 5.53
N LEU A 117 20.15 4.06 4.95
CA LEU A 117 18.95 4.73 5.46
C LEU A 117 17.66 4.05 4.99
N ASN A 118 17.72 3.32 3.89
CA ASN A 118 16.60 2.64 3.24
C ASN A 118 17.09 1.52 2.32
N THR A 119 16.16 0.68 1.88
CA THR A 119 16.37 -0.23 0.75
C THR A 119 15.36 0.04 -0.36
N ASP A 120 15.72 -0.21 -1.61
CA ASP A 120 14.83 -0.01 -2.76
C ASP A 120 13.93 -1.23 -3.02
N ILE A 121 12.68 -0.96 -3.40
CA ILE A 121 11.73 -1.95 -3.92
C ILE A 121 11.15 -1.50 -5.25
N GLU A 122 11.10 -2.44 -6.18
CA GLU A 122 10.24 -2.39 -7.36
C GLU A 122 8.96 -3.19 -7.07
N LEU A 123 7.82 -2.51 -7.03
CA LEU A 123 6.54 -3.16 -6.83
C LEU A 123 6.06 -3.87 -8.10
N SER A 124 5.50 -5.06 -7.94
CA SER A 124 4.70 -5.72 -8.98
C SER A 124 3.21 -5.54 -8.74
N ALA A 125 2.81 -5.35 -7.49
CA ALA A 125 1.43 -5.08 -7.13
C ALA A 125 1.31 -4.39 -5.77
N ILE A 126 0.24 -3.60 -5.59
CA ILE A 126 -0.06 -2.94 -4.32
C ILE A 126 -1.57 -2.82 -4.11
N LYS A 127 -2.03 -2.80 -2.86
CA LYS A 127 -3.39 -2.44 -2.49
C LYS A 127 -3.44 -1.70 -1.17
N MET A 128 -4.37 -0.77 -1.05
CA MET A 128 -4.76 -0.21 0.25
C MET A 128 -5.51 -1.27 1.05
N THR A 129 -5.16 -1.40 2.33
CA THR A 129 -5.90 -2.20 3.30
C THR A 129 -6.69 -1.27 4.22
N LYS A 130 -7.83 -1.73 4.74
CA LYS A 130 -8.64 -1.00 5.72
C LYS A 130 -8.26 -1.44 7.13
#